data_AF-A0A8C2PPD7-F1
#
_entry.id   AF-A0A8C2PPD7-F1
#
_cell.length_a   1.000
_cell.length_b   1.000
_cell.length_c   1.000
_cell.angle_alpha   90.00
_cell.angle_beta   90.00
_cell.angle_gamma   90.00
#
_symmetry.space_group_name_H-M   'P 1'
#
loop_
_entity.id
_entity.type
_entity.pdbx_description
1 polymer ?
#
loop_
_entity_poly.entity_id
_entity_poly.type
_entity_poly.pdbx_seq_one_letter_code
_entity_poly.pdbx_strand_id
1 'polypeptide(L)'
;CFLLKYIESIIHNNTSSSEKVHLLLSLTSKSRHIFLLLVSAGKIITQRIGGGHKQRYRMIDFQRLRYEAGKEQQPIEEKVMEVRYDPCRSADIALVAGGSRKRWIIATENMEAGDLIRTSGAIGRMAVLAKEGDSHPLGALPVGTLVNNLELFPGKGAQYIRAAGTCGVLLRKVNGTAIVQLPSKHQIQVLETCMVTVGRVSNVEHNKRVIGKAGRNRWLGIRPSSGLWQRKGGWAGRKIRPLPPMKSFVNLPSAAKA
;
A
#
# COMPACT_ATOMS: atom_id res chain seq x y z
N CYS A 1 -22.43 -1.20 -17.45
CA CYS A 1 -22.82 -0.10 -18.36
C CYS A 1 -23.84 0.87 -17.76
N PHE A 2 -24.94 0.42 -17.13
CA PHE A 2 -25.96 1.34 -16.59
C PHE A 2 -25.48 2.25 -15.44
N LEU A 3 -24.55 1.80 -14.60
CA LEU A 3 -24.01 2.62 -13.51
C LEU A 3 -23.04 3.73 -13.97
N LEU A 4 -22.36 3.56 -15.12
CA LEU A 4 -21.42 4.54 -15.64
C LEU A 4 -22.13 5.75 -16.25
N LYS A 5 -23.23 5.51 -16.97
CA LYS A 5 -24.08 6.58 -17.52
C LYS A 5 -24.80 7.40 -16.44
N TYR A 6 -25.18 6.77 -15.33
CA TYR A 6 -25.81 7.48 -14.21
C TYR A 6 -24.82 8.35 -13.43
N ILE A 7 -23.54 7.95 -13.38
CA ILE A 7 -22.47 8.73 -12.75
C ILE A 7 -22.07 9.92 -13.64
N GLU A 8 -21.98 9.74 -14.96
CA GLU A 8 -21.71 10.84 -15.91
C GLU A 8 -22.80 11.92 -15.89
N SER A 9 -24.07 11.55 -15.74
CA SER A 9 -25.19 12.50 -15.65
C SER A 9 -25.15 13.40 -14.41
N ILE A 10 -24.52 12.97 -13.31
CA ILE A 10 -24.43 13.76 -12.07
C ILE A 10 -23.23 14.72 -12.13
N ILE A 11 -22.22 14.41 -12.95
CA ILE A 11 -20.96 15.18 -13.05
C ILE A 11 -21.13 16.52 -13.80
N HIS A 12 -22.15 16.68 -14.66
CA HIS A 12 -22.31 17.89 -15.46
C HIS A 12 -23.01 19.08 -14.77
N ASN A 13 -23.65 18.91 -13.61
CA ASN A 13 -24.52 19.96 -13.04
C ASN A 13 -24.01 20.64 -11.75
N ASN A 14 -22.78 20.40 -11.28
CA ASN A 14 -22.28 21.09 -10.08
C ASN A 14 -20.76 21.33 -10.11
N THR A 15 -20.36 22.46 -10.68
CA THR A 15 -18.98 22.94 -10.82
C THR A 15 -18.31 23.38 -9.50
N SER A 16 -18.86 23.05 -8.32
CA SER A 16 -18.25 23.34 -7.01
C SER A 16 -18.20 22.15 -6.04
N SER A 17 -18.37 20.91 -6.53
CA SER A 17 -18.65 19.73 -5.68
C SER A 17 -17.59 18.61 -5.68
N SER A 18 -16.46 18.78 -6.38
CA SER A 18 -15.43 17.73 -6.56
C SER A 18 -14.87 17.16 -5.24
N GLU A 19 -14.55 18.01 -4.26
CA GLU A 19 -13.92 17.56 -3.01
C GLU A 19 -14.90 16.83 -2.07
N LYS A 20 -16.16 17.28 -1.99
CA LYS A 20 -17.19 16.65 -1.13
C LYS A 20 -17.63 15.27 -1.65
N VAL A 21 -17.66 15.09 -2.98
CA VAL A 21 -17.99 13.79 -3.60
C VAL A 21 -16.86 12.77 -3.39
N HIS A 22 -15.60 13.20 -3.46
CA HIS A 22 -14.45 12.33 -3.20
C HIS A 22 -14.34 11.86 -1.74
N LEU A 23 -14.78 12.72 -0.80
CA LEU A 23 -14.84 12.43 0.64
C LEU A 23 -15.85 11.34 0.99
N LEU A 24 -17.09 11.46 0.48
CA LEU A 24 -18.16 10.47 0.69
C LEU A 24 -17.89 9.13 -0.04
N LEU A 25 -17.25 9.17 -1.21
CA LEU A 25 -16.89 7.96 -1.96
C LEU A 25 -15.75 7.15 -1.30
N SER A 26 -14.85 7.79 -0.57
CA SER A 26 -13.72 7.08 0.08
C SER A 26 -14.15 6.26 1.30
N LEU A 27 -15.22 6.68 1.99
CA LEU A 27 -15.73 6.04 3.20
C LEU A 27 -16.77 4.95 2.90
N THR A 28 -17.44 5.03 1.75
CA THR A 28 -18.48 4.08 1.36
C THR A 28 -17.86 2.80 0.80
N SER A 29 -18.30 1.66 1.33
CA SER A 29 -17.78 0.38 0.90
C SER A 29 -18.38 -0.02 -0.46
N LYS A 30 -17.56 -0.13 -1.52
CA LYS A 30 -18.04 -0.53 -2.86
C LYS A 30 -18.19 -2.04 -2.94
N SER A 31 -19.25 -2.54 -3.59
CA SER A 31 -19.38 -3.98 -3.85
C SER A 31 -18.22 -4.48 -4.72
N ARG A 32 -17.53 -5.56 -4.30
CA ARG A 32 -16.48 -6.19 -5.11
C ARG A 32 -17.05 -7.37 -5.88
N HIS A 33 -17.05 -7.27 -7.20
CA HIS A 33 -17.30 -8.42 -8.06
C HIS A 33 -15.98 -9.15 -8.36
N ILE A 34 -15.68 -10.17 -7.56
CA ILE A 34 -14.45 -10.99 -7.66
C ILE A 34 -14.35 -11.69 -9.03
N PHE A 35 -15.48 -12.04 -9.64
CA PHE A 35 -15.56 -12.80 -10.89
C PHE A 35 -15.05 -12.03 -12.13
N LEU A 36 -15.21 -10.70 -12.17
CA LEU A 36 -14.96 -9.90 -13.37
C LEU A 36 -13.46 -9.66 -13.63
N LEU A 37 -12.59 -9.88 -12.65
CA LEU A 37 -11.14 -9.60 -12.74
C LEU A 37 -10.30 -10.74 -13.32
N LEU A 38 -10.89 -11.93 -13.50
CA LEU A 38 -10.16 -13.18 -13.79
C LEU A 38 -10.44 -13.74 -15.19
N VAL A 39 -11.29 -13.04 -15.94
CA VAL A 39 -11.80 -13.46 -17.23
C VAL A 39 -11.55 -12.34 -18.23
N SER A 40 -10.74 -12.62 -19.25
CA SER A 40 -10.69 -11.80 -20.46
C SER A 40 -11.35 -12.59 -21.59
N ALA A 41 -12.27 -11.95 -22.31
CA ALA A 41 -13.05 -12.57 -23.40
C ALA A 41 -13.75 -13.90 -23.04
N GLY A 42 -14.22 -14.06 -21.79
CA GLY A 42 -14.93 -15.28 -21.35
C GLY A 42 -14.02 -16.46 -20.97
N LYS A 43 -12.68 -16.34 -21.10
CA LYS A 43 -11.72 -17.40 -20.74
C LYS A 43 -11.11 -17.19 -19.36
N ILE A 44 -10.92 -18.28 -18.61
CA ILE A 44 -10.27 -18.27 -17.30
C ILE A 44 -8.77 -18.00 -17.46
N ILE A 45 -8.27 -16.89 -16.92
CA ILE A 45 -6.83 -16.55 -16.94
C ILE A 45 -6.10 -17.19 -15.76
N THR A 46 -6.66 -17.03 -14.55
CA THR A 46 -6.07 -17.58 -13.33
C THR A 46 -6.99 -18.64 -12.76
N GLN A 47 -6.47 -19.84 -12.60
CA GLN A 47 -7.21 -20.94 -12.00
C GLN A 47 -7.37 -20.75 -10.49
N ARG A 48 -8.24 -21.56 -9.87
CA ARG A 48 -8.39 -21.71 -8.42
C ARG A 48 -8.96 -20.52 -7.65
N ILE A 49 -9.52 -19.50 -8.31
CA ILE A 49 -10.15 -18.36 -7.64
C ILE A 49 -11.66 -18.37 -7.90
N GLY A 50 -12.48 -18.27 -6.85
CA GLY A 50 -13.95 -18.16 -6.95
C GLY A 50 -14.72 -18.75 -5.76
N GLY A 51 -15.98 -18.32 -5.60
CA GLY A 51 -16.94 -18.88 -4.62
C GLY A 51 -16.75 -18.45 -3.15
N GLY A 52 -15.90 -17.46 -2.86
CA GLY A 52 -15.67 -16.94 -1.50
C GLY A 52 -16.83 -16.13 -0.94
N HIS A 53 -16.73 -15.78 0.35
CA HIS A 53 -17.71 -14.90 1.00
C HIS A 53 -17.77 -13.53 0.30
N LYS A 54 -18.97 -12.91 0.22
CA LYS A 54 -19.12 -11.58 -0.38
C LYS A 54 -18.31 -10.54 0.41
N GLN A 55 -17.52 -9.74 -0.28
CA GLN A 55 -16.66 -8.71 0.32
C GLN A 55 -17.01 -7.34 -0.23
N ARG A 56 -16.95 -6.31 0.63
CA ARG A 56 -17.05 -4.92 0.20
C ARG A 56 -15.67 -4.27 0.25
N TYR A 57 -15.30 -3.57 -0.82
CA TYR A 57 -14.06 -2.84 -0.90
C TYR A 57 -14.13 -1.59 -0.04
N ARG A 58 -13.05 -1.31 0.68
CA ARG A 58 -12.80 0.00 1.27
C ARG A 58 -11.68 0.67 0.49
N MET A 59 -11.96 1.89 0.00
CA MET A 59 -11.00 2.67 -0.75
C MET A 59 -9.90 3.15 0.20
N ILE A 60 -8.70 2.59 0.04
CA ILE A 60 -7.51 3.04 0.77
C ILE A 60 -6.85 4.17 0.00
N ASP A 61 -6.42 5.18 0.75
CA ASP A 61 -5.47 6.18 0.26
C ASP A 61 -4.04 5.72 0.53
N PHE A 62 -3.33 5.33 -0.53
CA PHE A 62 -1.92 4.94 -0.46
C PHE A 62 -0.97 6.14 -0.55
N GLN A 63 -1.48 7.33 -0.83
CA GLN A 63 -0.70 8.55 -0.90
C GLN A 63 -0.89 9.32 0.41
N ARG A 64 0.07 9.18 1.33
CA ARG A 64 -0.02 9.81 2.65
C ARG A 64 0.02 11.33 2.55
N LEU A 65 0.98 11.85 1.78
CA LEU A 65 1.11 13.28 1.53
C LEU A 65 0.13 13.71 0.43
N ARG A 66 -1.00 14.25 0.86
CA ARG A 66 -1.96 14.94 0.00
C ARG A 66 -2.33 16.25 0.67
N TYR A 67 -1.82 17.37 0.16
CA TYR A 67 -2.17 18.69 0.70
C TYR A 67 -3.67 18.98 0.48
N GLU A 68 -4.26 19.73 1.41
CA GLU A 68 -5.57 20.35 1.19
C GLU A 68 -5.38 21.61 0.34
N ALA A 69 -6.39 21.99 -0.45
CA ALA A 69 -6.35 23.23 -1.22
C ALA A 69 -6.04 24.43 -0.30
N GLY A 70 -4.99 25.19 -0.61
CA GLY A 70 -4.56 26.36 0.16
C GLY A 70 -3.65 26.10 1.36
N LYS A 71 -3.27 24.84 1.66
CA LYS A 71 -2.30 24.48 2.71
C LYS A 71 -1.09 23.73 2.14
N GLU A 72 -0.52 24.27 1.08
CA GLU A 72 0.65 23.68 0.47
C GLU A 72 1.85 23.79 1.41
N GLN A 73 2.68 22.74 1.45
CA GLN A 73 3.95 22.68 2.19
C GLN A 73 3.85 22.68 3.73
N GLN A 74 2.65 22.70 4.31
CA GLN A 74 2.48 22.54 5.77
C GLN A 74 2.43 21.06 6.18
N PRO A 75 2.99 20.68 7.35
CA PRO A 75 2.80 19.33 7.88
C PRO A 75 1.32 19.09 8.18
N ILE A 76 0.82 17.92 7.79
CA ILE A 76 -0.56 17.50 8.02
C ILE A 76 -0.58 16.65 9.28
N GLU A 77 -1.42 17.02 10.23
CA GLU A 77 -1.69 16.22 11.43
C GLU A 77 -3.07 15.59 11.31
N GLU A 78 -3.16 14.29 11.56
CA GLU A 78 -4.39 13.54 11.47
C GLU A 78 -4.58 12.67 12.73
N LYS A 79 -5.82 12.61 13.23
CA LYS A 79 -6.19 11.78 14.38
C LYS A 79 -6.71 10.43 13.91
N VAL A 80 -6.23 9.35 14.52
CA VAL A 80 -6.76 8.01 14.33
C VAL A 80 -8.09 7.90 15.05
N MET A 81 -9.13 7.58 14.30
CA MET A 81 -10.48 7.39 14.83
C MET A 81 -10.70 5.95 15.29
N GLU A 82 -10.30 4.98 14.46
CA GLU A 82 -10.51 3.56 14.73
C GLU A 82 -9.60 2.69 13.87
N VAL A 83 -9.18 1.54 14.39
CA VAL A 83 -8.48 0.49 13.64
C VAL A 83 -9.41 -0.70 13.45
N ARG A 84 -9.59 -1.15 12.20
CA ARG A 84 -10.52 -2.21 11.82
C ARG A 84 -9.87 -3.27 10.95
N TYR A 85 -10.40 -4.48 11.07
CA TYR A 85 -10.11 -5.57 10.15
C TYR A 85 -10.59 -5.29 8.71
N ASP A 86 -9.79 -5.68 7.73
CA ASP A 86 -10.14 -5.61 6.32
C ASP A 86 -10.10 -6.96 5.58
N PRO A 87 -11.20 -7.38 4.91
CA PRO A 87 -11.24 -8.66 4.22
C PRO A 87 -10.52 -8.64 2.85
N CYS A 88 -10.12 -7.47 2.35
CA CYS A 88 -9.56 -7.28 1.01
C CYS A 88 -8.03 -7.34 0.97
N ARG A 89 -7.38 -7.40 2.14
CA ARG A 89 -5.92 -7.46 2.32
C ARG A 89 -5.60 -8.18 3.63
N SER A 90 -4.32 -8.47 3.88
CA SER A 90 -3.91 -9.10 5.13
C SER A 90 -3.74 -8.11 6.29
N ALA A 91 -3.29 -6.88 5.98
CA ALA A 91 -3.07 -5.82 6.96
C ALA A 91 -4.39 -5.20 7.45
N ASP A 92 -4.38 -4.71 8.68
CA ASP A 92 -5.50 -3.95 9.22
C ASP A 92 -5.47 -2.50 8.69
N ILE A 93 -6.62 -1.83 8.76
CA ILE A 93 -6.79 -0.47 8.27
C ILE A 93 -7.18 0.47 9.40
N ALA A 94 -6.67 1.69 9.34
CA ALA A 94 -7.04 2.75 10.25
C ALA A 94 -7.93 3.78 9.52
N LEU A 95 -9.02 4.17 10.17
CA LEU A 95 -9.79 5.35 9.80
C LEU A 95 -9.12 6.56 10.42
N VAL A 96 -8.70 7.49 9.58
CA VAL A 96 -7.98 8.68 10.02
C VAL A 96 -8.74 9.92 9.57
N ALA A 97 -8.79 10.91 10.46
CA ALA A 97 -9.47 12.18 10.23
C ALA A 97 -8.50 13.35 10.46
N GLY A 98 -8.43 14.28 9.51
CA GLY A 98 -7.61 15.48 9.60
C GLY A 98 -8.29 16.62 8.86
N GLY A 99 -8.33 17.81 9.47
CA GLY A 99 -9.01 18.97 8.90
C GLY A 99 -10.48 18.67 8.59
N SER A 100 -10.85 18.74 7.31
CA SER A 100 -12.22 18.48 6.82
C SER A 100 -12.44 17.06 6.27
N ARG A 101 -11.38 16.23 6.23
CA ARG A 101 -11.38 14.95 5.52
C ARG A 101 -11.21 13.73 6.40
N LYS A 102 -11.76 12.61 5.93
CA LYS A 102 -11.55 11.28 6.51
C LYS A 102 -11.13 10.32 5.40
N ARG A 103 -10.20 9.42 5.72
CA ARG A 103 -9.68 8.43 4.77
C ARG A 103 -9.24 7.16 5.47
N TRP A 104 -9.25 6.06 4.72
CA TRP A 104 -8.68 4.79 5.16
C TRP A 104 -7.20 4.72 4.76
N ILE A 105 -6.35 4.40 5.72
CA ILE A 105 -4.92 4.11 5.51
C ILE A 105 -4.60 2.69 6.01
N ILE A 106 -3.41 2.18 5.66
CA ILE A 106 -2.89 0.97 6.29
C ILE A 106 -2.45 1.31 7.72
N ALA A 107 -2.88 0.51 8.69
CA ALA A 107 -2.48 0.65 10.08
C ALA A 107 -1.05 0.11 10.31
N THR A 108 -0.29 0.76 11.19
CA THR A 108 1.01 0.26 11.67
C THR A 108 0.81 -0.68 12.87
N GLU A 109 1.88 -1.29 13.37
CA GLU A 109 1.84 -2.36 14.38
C GLU A 109 1.19 -1.89 15.69
N ASN A 110 1.62 -0.75 16.22
CA ASN A 110 1.16 -0.21 17.50
C ASN A 110 0.20 0.98 17.36
N MET A 111 -0.58 1.04 16.29
CA MET A 111 -1.51 2.14 16.07
C MET A 111 -2.81 1.92 16.83
N GLU A 112 -3.22 2.88 17.66
CA GLU A 112 -4.43 2.82 18.46
C GLU A 112 -5.41 3.95 18.12
N ALA A 113 -6.66 3.81 18.57
CA ALA A 113 -7.67 4.84 18.41
C ALA A 113 -7.38 6.03 19.34
N GLY A 114 -7.29 7.23 18.78
CA GLY A 114 -6.95 8.45 19.51
C GLY A 114 -5.58 9.03 19.16
N ASP A 115 -4.70 8.22 18.57
CA ASP A 115 -3.33 8.63 18.21
C ASP A 115 -3.30 9.79 17.21
N LEU A 116 -2.31 10.66 17.38
CA LEU A 116 -2.01 11.74 16.44
C LEU A 116 -0.85 11.33 15.55
N ILE A 117 -1.10 11.32 14.24
CA ILE A 117 -0.12 10.99 13.22
C ILE A 117 0.26 12.24 12.45
N ARG A 118 1.56 12.40 12.19
CA ARG A 118 2.09 13.50 11.40
C ARG A 118 2.55 13.04 10.02
N THR A 119 2.20 13.81 9.01
CA THR A 119 2.68 13.62 7.63
C THR A 119 3.34 14.92 7.17
N SER A 120 4.62 14.86 6.81
CA SER A 120 5.37 16.03 6.33
C SER A 120 6.13 15.71 5.05
N GLY A 121 6.08 16.60 4.05
CA GLY A 121 6.88 16.49 2.83
C GLY A 121 8.25 17.20 2.90
N ALA A 122 8.59 17.84 4.02
CA ALA A 122 9.81 18.62 4.15
C ALA A 122 11.05 17.74 4.37
N ILE A 123 12.14 18.05 3.68
CA ILE A 123 13.47 17.44 3.90
C ILE A 123 14.32 18.45 4.67
N GLY A 124 14.49 18.22 5.97
CA GLY A 124 15.34 19.04 6.82
C GLY A 124 16.82 18.71 6.66
N ARG A 125 17.70 19.62 7.11
CA ARG A 125 19.15 19.35 7.19
C ARG A 125 19.49 18.27 8.21
N MET A 126 18.72 18.22 9.30
CA MET A 126 18.85 17.22 10.36
C MET A 126 17.80 16.14 10.21
N ALA A 127 18.15 14.91 10.61
CA ALA A 127 17.22 13.79 10.60
C ALA A 127 16.13 13.97 11.67
N VAL A 128 14.91 13.58 11.35
CA VAL A 128 13.75 13.65 12.26
C VAL A 128 13.64 12.35 13.04
N LEU A 129 13.48 12.45 14.37
CA LEU A 129 13.08 11.31 15.20
C LEU A 129 11.58 11.07 15.02
N ALA A 130 11.22 10.26 14.03
CA ALA A 130 9.84 9.97 13.68
C ALA A 130 9.23 8.92 14.63
N LYS A 131 7.95 9.10 14.98
CA LYS A 131 7.17 8.09 15.70
C LYS A 131 6.60 7.07 14.71
N GLU A 132 6.20 5.91 15.23
CA GLU A 132 5.49 4.93 14.41
C GLU A 132 4.16 5.51 13.89
N GLY A 133 3.85 5.24 12.62
CA GLY A 133 2.66 5.79 11.94
C GLY A 133 2.92 7.09 11.19
N ASP A 134 3.93 7.88 11.60
CA ASP A 134 4.32 9.11 10.93
C ASP A 134 4.80 8.84 9.50
N SER A 135 4.61 9.83 8.62
CA SER A 135 5.03 9.75 7.23
C SER A 135 5.94 10.91 6.84
N HIS A 136 7.12 10.56 6.35
CA HIS A 136 8.18 11.49 5.97
C HIS A 136 8.82 11.06 4.64
N PRO A 137 9.48 11.97 3.92
CA PRO A 137 10.35 11.60 2.82
C PRO A 137 11.55 10.79 3.34
N LEU A 138 12.06 9.85 2.53
CA LEU A 138 13.22 9.04 2.88
C LEU A 138 14.45 9.89 3.24
N GLY A 139 14.61 11.06 2.60
CA GLY A 139 15.66 12.03 2.89
C GLY A 139 15.64 12.59 4.32
N ALA A 140 14.48 12.64 4.99
CA ALA A 140 14.36 13.19 6.34
C ALA A 140 14.61 12.16 7.46
N LEU A 141 14.55 10.86 7.16
CA LEU A 141 14.65 9.80 8.17
C LEU A 141 16.09 9.40 8.47
N PRO A 142 16.44 9.01 9.72
CA PRO A 142 17.75 8.46 10.01
C PRO A 142 17.96 7.10 9.32
N VAL A 143 19.22 6.79 9.03
CA VAL A 143 19.62 5.48 8.50
C VAL A 143 19.32 4.40 9.55
N GLY A 144 18.89 3.22 9.11
CA GLY A 144 18.49 2.10 9.98
C GLY A 144 17.03 2.12 10.42
N THR A 145 16.26 3.14 10.02
CA THR A 145 14.83 3.21 10.33
C THR A 145 14.03 2.10 9.66
N LEU A 146 13.07 1.54 10.42
CA LEU A 146 12.09 0.61 9.90
C LEU A 146 10.98 1.39 9.19
N VAL A 147 10.67 0.97 7.97
CA VAL A 147 9.76 1.70 7.09
C VAL A 147 8.80 0.76 6.36
N ASN A 148 7.61 1.25 6.04
CA ASN A 148 6.59 0.56 5.26
C ASN A 148 5.87 1.53 4.29
N ASN A 149 5.00 1.00 3.42
CA ASN A 149 4.28 1.76 2.39
C ASN A 149 5.21 2.66 1.54
N LEU A 150 6.26 2.06 0.97
CA LEU A 150 7.24 2.80 0.18
C LEU A 150 6.67 3.21 -1.18
N GLU A 151 6.82 4.50 -1.51
CA GLU A 151 6.59 5.05 -2.84
C GLU A 151 7.77 4.74 -3.76
N LEU A 152 7.46 4.42 -5.02
CA LEU A 152 8.49 4.12 -6.01
C LEU A 152 9.04 5.36 -6.71
N PHE A 153 8.13 6.31 -6.93
CA PHE A 153 8.39 7.63 -7.51
C PHE A 153 7.60 8.63 -6.68
N PRO A 154 8.09 9.87 -6.49
CA PRO A 154 7.42 10.86 -5.65
C PRO A 154 6.00 11.10 -6.14
N GLY A 155 5.01 10.99 -5.24
CA GLY A 155 3.60 11.28 -5.56
C GLY A 155 2.85 10.16 -6.30
N LYS A 156 3.51 9.04 -6.65
CA LYS A 156 2.83 7.88 -7.26
C LYS A 156 2.01 7.06 -6.24
N GLY A 157 2.19 7.33 -4.95
CA GLY A 157 1.60 6.57 -3.85
C GLY A 157 2.34 5.26 -3.55
N ALA A 158 2.07 4.71 -2.38
CA ALA A 158 2.76 3.53 -1.87
C ALA A 158 2.46 2.27 -2.69
N GLN A 159 3.52 1.60 -3.15
CA GLN A 159 3.41 0.37 -3.95
C GLN A 159 4.02 -0.85 -3.24
N TYR A 160 5.14 -0.64 -2.53
CA TYR A 160 5.87 -1.71 -1.84
C TYR A 160 5.59 -1.72 -0.34
N ILE A 161 5.84 -2.87 0.31
CA ILE A 161 5.79 -3.04 1.77
C ILE A 161 4.41 -2.69 2.37
N ARG A 162 3.36 -3.33 1.86
CA ARG A 162 1.95 -3.09 2.27
C ARG A 162 1.29 -4.28 2.98
N ALA A 163 1.98 -5.42 3.05
CA ALA A 163 1.41 -6.64 3.59
C ALA A 163 1.56 -6.69 5.11
N ALA A 164 0.66 -7.41 5.79
CA ALA A 164 0.68 -7.60 7.23
C ALA A 164 2.06 -8.00 7.76
N GLY A 165 2.53 -7.35 8.83
CA GLY A 165 3.81 -7.61 9.47
C GLY A 165 5.06 -7.29 8.64
N THR A 166 4.92 -6.75 7.42
CA THR A 166 6.10 -6.42 6.59
C THR A 166 6.72 -5.10 7.02
N CYS A 167 8.05 -5.05 6.92
CA CYS A 167 8.85 -3.84 7.09
C CYS A 167 10.07 -3.90 6.17
N GLY A 168 10.55 -2.74 5.78
CA GLY A 168 11.85 -2.54 5.13
C GLY A 168 12.76 -1.71 6.00
N VAL A 169 14.02 -1.60 5.60
CA VAL A 169 15.03 -0.85 6.34
C VAL A 169 15.71 0.14 5.41
N LEU A 170 15.84 1.39 5.85
CA LEU A 170 16.65 2.39 5.14
C LEU A 170 18.13 2.11 5.38
N LEU A 171 18.88 1.75 4.34
CA LEU A 171 20.28 1.31 4.48
C LEU A 171 21.29 2.45 4.39
N ARG A 172 21.15 3.32 3.38
CA ARG A 172 22.05 4.46 3.17
C ARG A 172 21.43 5.48 2.22
N LYS A 173 22.00 6.68 2.21
CA LYS A 173 21.65 7.77 1.31
C LYS A 173 22.88 8.18 0.51
N VAL A 174 22.72 8.37 -0.81
CA VAL A 174 23.79 8.70 -1.74
C VAL A 174 23.23 9.65 -2.79
N ASN A 175 23.84 10.83 -2.94
CA ASN A 175 23.56 11.77 -4.04
C ASN A 175 22.06 12.07 -4.26
N GLY A 176 21.29 12.33 -3.21
CA GLY A 176 19.86 12.62 -3.32
C GLY A 176 18.97 11.37 -3.54
N THR A 177 19.54 10.17 -3.36
CA THR A 177 18.86 8.89 -3.49
C THR A 177 19.00 8.07 -2.22
N ALA A 178 17.95 7.34 -1.87
CA ALA A 178 17.90 6.45 -0.73
C ALA A 178 17.90 4.98 -1.19
N ILE A 179 18.67 4.15 -0.50
CA ILE A 179 18.69 2.71 -0.73
C ILE A 179 17.93 2.03 0.40
N VAL A 180 16.87 1.31 0.02
CA VAL A 180 15.97 0.62 0.96
C VAL A 180 16.06 -0.89 0.74
N GLN A 181 16.16 -1.64 1.83
CA GLN A 181 16.03 -3.08 1.81
C GLN A 181 14.56 -3.48 1.92
N LEU A 182 14.09 -4.26 0.94
CA LEU A 182 12.75 -4.84 0.93
C LEU A 182 12.66 -6.06 1.88
N PRO A 183 11.44 -6.48 2.27
CA PRO A 183 11.22 -7.72 3.05
C PRO A 183 11.84 -8.98 2.42
N SER A 184 12.00 -8.99 1.09
CA SER A 184 12.67 -10.08 0.35
C SER A 184 14.20 -10.05 0.45
N LYS A 185 14.77 -9.13 1.26
CA LYS A 185 16.20 -8.77 1.35
C LYS A 185 16.79 -8.14 0.09
N HIS A 186 15.99 -7.97 -0.97
CA HIS A 186 16.40 -7.27 -2.18
C HIS A 186 16.54 -5.77 -1.92
N GLN A 187 17.58 -5.15 -2.49
CA GLN A 187 17.83 -3.71 -2.34
C GLN A 187 17.23 -2.95 -3.51
N ILE A 188 16.61 -1.81 -3.24
CA ILE A 188 16.10 -0.88 -4.24
C ILE A 188 16.65 0.52 -4.00
N GLN A 189 16.92 1.24 -5.08
CA GLN A 189 17.33 2.65 -5.04
C GLN A 189 16.19 3.53 -5.53
N VAL A 190 15.84 4.52 -4.71
CA VAL A 190 14.69 5.41 -4.89
C VAL A 190 15.13 6.86 -4.59
N LEU A 191 14.40 7.86 -5.08
CA LEU A 191 14.68 9.26 -4.74
C LEU A 191 14.43 9.54 -3.25
N GLU A 192 15.22 10.44 -2.65
CA GLU A 192 15.05 10.86 -1.26
C GLU A 192 13.70 11.56 -1.00
N THR A 193 13.09 12.11 -2.04
CA THR A 193 11.79 12.79 -2.01
C THR A 193 10.61 11.84 -1.95
N CYS A 194 10.81 10.53 -2.15
CA CYS A 194 9.73 9.55 -2.03
C CYS A 194 9.24 9.43 -0.59
N MET A 195 7.92 9.42 -0.42
CA MET A 195 7.31 9.30 0.89
C MET A 195 7.35 7.85 1.38
N VAL A 196 7.44 7.71 2.70
CA VAL A 196 7.34 6.42 3.39
C VAL A 196 6.64 6.62 4.72
N THR A 197 6.10 5.55 5.30
CA THR A 197 5.63 5.54 6.69
C THR A 197 6.62 4.81 7.57
N VAL A 198 6.78 5.29 8.80
CA VAL A 198 7.71 4.73 9.78
C VAL A 198 7.02 3.63 10.57
N GLY A 199 7.75 2.53 10.79
CA GLY A 199 7.30 1.37 11.54
C GLY A 199 7.00 0.14 10.68
N ARG A 200 6.37 -0.86 11.30
CA ARG A 200 5.94 -2.09 10.64
C ARG A 200 4.45 -2.03 10.33
N VAL A 201 4.00 -2.84 9.37
CA VAL A 201 2.58 -2.97 9.09
C VAL A 201 1.90 -3.80 10.19
N SER A 202 0.66 -3.43 10.55
CA SER A 202 -0.22 -4.15 11.48
C SER A 202 -0.37 -5.65 11.18
N ASN A 203 -0.92 -6.39 12.16
CA ASN A 203 -1.20 -7.82 12.08
C ASN A 203 0.06 -8.68 11.86
N VAL A 204 1.06 -8.53 12.73
CA VAL A 204 2.36 -9.22 12.61
C VAL A 204 2.20 -10.75 12.66
N GLU A 205 1.22 -11.25 13.42
CA GLU A 205 1.00 -12.68 13.61
C GLU A 205 0.23 -13.36 12.46
N HIS A 206 -0.08 -12.62 11.39
CA HIS A 206 -0.81 -13.16 10.24
C HIS A 206 -0.19 -14.45 9.68
N ASN A 207 1.14 -14.56 9.68
CA ASN A 207 1.86 -15.75 9.19
C ASN A 207 1.69 -16.99 10.08
N LYS A 208 1.45 -16.81 11.39
CA LYS A 208 1.25 -17.92 12.33
C LYS A 208 -0.17 -18.49 12.28
N ARG A 209 -1.08 -17.88 11.51
CA ARG A 209 -2.49 -18.26 11.46
C ARG A 209 -2.69 -19.65 10.86
N VAL A 210 -3.27 -20.56 11.65
CA VAL A 210 -3.65 -21.90 11.19
C VAL A 210 -5.03 -21.89 10.51
N ILE A 211 -5.10 -22.45 9.30
CA ILE A 211 -6.35 -22.52 8.52
C ILE A 211 -7.32 -23.55 9.11
N GLY A 212 -6.82 -24.66 9.64
CA GLY A 212 -7.59 -25.70 10.33
C GLY A 212 -8.33 -26.64 9.38
N LYS A 213 -9.32 -26.14 8.61
CA LYS A 213 -10.15 -26.95 7.71
C LYS A 213 -10.18 -26.43 6.28
N ALA A 214 -10.37 -27.33 5.31
CA ALA A 214 -10.48 -26.98 3.89
C ALA A 214 -11.62 -25.98 3.60
N GLY A 215 -12.71 -26.02 4.37
CA GLY A 215 -13.82 -25.07 4.25
C GLY A 215 -13.40 -23.60 4.44
N ARG A 216 -12.40 -23.32 5.30
CA ARG A 216 -11.91 -21.95 5.51
C ARG A 216 -11.22 -21.41 4.24
N ASN A 217 -10.53 -22.25 3.48
CA ASN A 217 -9.99 -21.86 2.17
C ASN A 217 -11.09 -21.54 1.17
N ARG A 218 -12.21 -22.27 1.22
CA ARG A 218 -13.37 -21.98 0.37
C ARG A 218 -13.99 -20.63 0.72
N TRP A 219 -14.09 -20.28 2.00
CA TRP A 219 -14.56 -18.95 2.44
C TRP A 219 -13.67 -17.81 1.97
N LEU A 220 -12.35 -18.03 1.90
CA LEU A 220 -11.38 -17.09 1.34
C LEU A 220 -11.45 -16.99 -0.20
N GLY A 221 -12.26 -17.82 -0.87
CA GLY A 221 -12.41 -17.82 -2.32
C GLY A 221 -11.33 -18.60 -3.07
N ILE A 222 -10.63 -19.52 -2.38
CA ILE A 222 -9.60 -20.37 -2.96
C ILE A 222 -10.21 -21.76 -3.25
N ARG A 223 -10.23 -22.16 -4.52
CA ARG A 223 -10.68 -23.48 -4.98
C ARG A 223 -9.53 -24.52 -4.89
N PRO A 224 -9.85 -25.82 -4.76
CA PRO A 224 -8.84 -26.87 -4.73
C PRO A 224 -7.99 -26.90 -6.02
N SER A 225 -6.78 -27.44 -5.92
CA SER A 225 -5.94 -27.72 -7.09
C SER A 225 -6.54 -28.81 -7.96
N SER A 226 -6.12 -28.87 -9.22
CA SER A 226 -6.47 -29.99 -10.11
C SER A 226 -5.97 -31.32 -9.53
N GLY A 227 -6.73 -32.39 -9.77
CA GLY A 227 -6.31 -33.77 -9.48
C GLY A 227 -5.37 -34.36 -10.54
N LEU A 228 -5.08 -33.62 -11.62
CA LEU A 228 -4.19 -34.07 -12.67
C LEU A 228 -2.76 -34.23 -12.11
N TRP A 229 -2.25 -35.45 -12.16
CA TRP A 229 -0.87 -35.73 -11.82
C TRP A 229 0.06 -35.23 -12.93
N GLN A 230 1.16 -34.59 -12.53
CA GLN A 230 2.21 -34.10 -13.44
C GLN A 230 3.58 -34.54 -12.91
N ARG A 231 4.41 -35.08 -13.80
CA ARG A 231 5.79 -35.45 -13.45
C ARG A 231 6.60 -34.17 -13.18
N LYS A 232 7.33 -34.15 -12.06
CA LYS A 232 8.25 -33.04 -11.73
C LYS A 232 9.37 -32.96 -12.78
N GLY A 233 9.61 -31.77 -13.30
CA GLY A 233 10.70 -31.49 -14.25
C GLY A 233 11.96 -30.93 -13.56
N GLY A 234 12.96 -30.53 -14.34
CA GLY A 234 14.23 -29.97 -13.83
C GLY A 234 14.12 -28.63 -13.09
N TRP A 235 12.96 -27.96 -13.17
CA TRP A 235 12.62 -26.79 -12.39
C TRP A 235 12.35 -27.13 -10.91
N ALA A 236 11.92 -28.36 -10.62
CA ALA A 236 11.69 -28.82 -9.26
C ALA A 236 13.03 -29.08 -8.55
N GLY A 237 13.06 -28.83 -7.25
CA GLY A 237 14.26 -28.93 -6.42
C GLY A 237 14.76 -27.57 -5.93
N ARG A 238 15.55 -27.59 -4.85
CA ARG A 238 16.09 -26.38 -4.23
C ARG A 238 17.07 -25.71 -5.18
N LYS A 239 16.84 -24.44 -5.51
CA LYS A 239 17.76 -23.61 -6.30
C LYS A 239 18.36 -22.55 -5.38
N ILE A 240 19.66 -22.66 -5.10
CA ILE A 240 20.39 -21.63 -4.35
C ILE A 240 20.90 -20.62 -5.38
N ARG A 241 20.28 -19.45 -5.41
CA ARG A 241 20.65 -18.34 -6.31
C ARG A 241 21.25 -17.21 -5.48
N PRO A 242 22.26 -16.49 -6.01
CA PRO A 242 22.71 -15.26 -5.37
C PRO A 242 21.58 -14.23 -5.33
N LEU A 243 21.70 -13.25 -4.44
CA LEU A 243 20.76 -12.14 -4.41
C LEU A 243 20.80 -11.39 -5.76
N PRO A 244 19.64 -11.06 -6.36
CA PRO A 244 19.64 -10.30 -7.59
C PRO A 244 20.21 -8.89 -7.35
N PRO A 245 20.80 -8.26 -8.38
CA PRO A 245 21.42 -6.95 -8.27
C PRO A 245 20.39 -5.90 -7.87
N MET A 246 20.86 -4.82 -7.21
CA MET A 246 20.00 -3.73 -6.75
C MET A 246 19.19 -3.14 -7.91
N LYS A 247 17.88 -2.98 -7.72
CA LYS A 247 17.02 -2.35 -8.72
C LYS A 247 16.98 -0.83 -8.50
N SER A 248 17.44 -0.06 -9.49
CA SER A 248 17.38 1.41 -9.45
C SER A 248 16.16 1.95 -10.18
N PHE A 249 15.48 2.89 -9.55
CA PHE A 249 14.35 3.64 -10.12
C PHE A 249 14.72 5.11 -10.37
N VAL A 250 16.01 5.44 -10.30
CA VAL A 250 16.51 6.78 -10.54
C VAL A 250 17.02 6.84 -11.97
N ASN A 251 16.47 7.75 -12.76
CA ASN A 251 17.02 8.05 -14.06
C ASN A 251 18.27 8.90 -13.85
N LEU A 252 19.44 8.33 -14.09
CA LEU A 252 20.66 9.13 -14.17
C LEU A 252 20.48 10.11 -15.35
N PRO A 253 20.80 11.40 -15.18
CA PRO A 253 20.93 12.26 -16.37
C PRO A 253 21.97 11.57 -17.27
N SER A 254 21.61 11.29 -18.53
CA SER A 254 22.60 10.77 -19.47
C SER A 254 23.76 11.74 -19.45
N ALA A 255 24.99 11.26 -19.18
CA ALA A 255 26.17 12.11 -19.28
C ALA A 255 26.09 12.79 -20.64
N ALA A 256 25.88 14.11 -20.65
CA ALA A 256 26.00 14.88 -21.87
C ALA A 256 27.39 14.55 -22.38
N LYS A 257 27.48 13.86 -23.52
CA LYS A 257 28.74 13.69 -24.21
C LYS A 257 29.25 15.10 -24.46
N ALA A 258 30.28 15.50 -23.73
CA ALA A 258 31.06 16.69 -24.00
C ALA A 258 31.74 16.54 -25.37
#